data_AF-A0A317EBE3-F1
#
_entry.id   AF-A0A317EBE3-F1
#
_cell.length_a   1.000
_cell.length_b   1.000
_cell.length_c   1.000
_cell.angle_alpha   90.00
_cell.angle_beta   90.00
_cell.angle_gamma   90.00
#
_symmetry.space_group_name_H-M   'P 1'
#
loop_
_entity.id
_entity.type
_entity.pdbx_description
1 polymer ?
#
loop_
_entity_poly.entity_id
_entity_poly.type
_entity_poly.pdbx_seq_one_letter_code
_entity_poly.pdbx_strand_id
1 'polypeptide(L)'
;MPMFVCISRKRPRKMWEARQFSDRVSRRGLLCLASAALVVAAAPAFAQAKPLDAPRAAGQAGERYDGYAVARPGAPSDVQALIERVNAERRALYTQRAKEQGVPADAIGKIYAAEIAKSVPKGTWLLGEDGQWTQK
;
A
#
# COMPACT_ATOMS: atom_id res chain seq x y z
N MET A 1 -28.52 21.65 59.31
CA MET A 1 -29.02 20.68 60.32
C MET A 1 -30.40 21.19 60.75
N PRO A 2 -31.46 20.36 60.87
CA PRO A 2 -31.53 18.97 61.38
C PRO A 2 -31.52 17.93 60.24
N MET A 3 -31.05 16.67 60.30
CA MET A 3 -30.89 15.59 61.30
C MET A 3 -32.15 14.77 61.62
N PHE A 4 -31.98 13.43 61.60
CA PHE A 4 -32.88 12.31 61.91
C PHE A 4 -33.89 11.93 60.80
N VAL A 5 -34.24 10.67 60.47
CA VAL A 5 -33.92 9.29 60.95
C VAL A 5 -34.50 8.33 59.88
N CYS A 6 -33.75 7.38 59.33
CA CYS A 6 -33.60 5.96 59.71
C CYS A 6 -34.88 5.06 59.66
N ILE A 7 -34.69 3.82 59.14
CA ILE A 7 -35.46 2.56 59.38
C ILE A 7 -36.74 2.40 58.51
N SER A 8 -37.08 1.27 57.84
CA SER A 8 -36.54 -0.09 57.75
C SER A 8 -37.14 -0.91 56.59
N ARG A 9 -36.40 -1.96 56.20
CA ARG A 9 -36.78 -3.37 55.95
C ARG A 9 -38.17 -3.66 55.33
N LYS A 10 -38.17 -4.43 54.24
CA LYS A 10 -38.28 -5.92 54.26
C LYS A 10 -38.21 -6.48 52.84
N ARG A 11 -37.34 -7.47 52.61
CA ARG A 11 -37.49 -8.42 51.50
C ARG A 11 -38.48 -9.51 51.91
N PRO A 12 -39.43 -9.91 51.05
CA PRO A 12 -39.95 -11.26 51.09
C PRO A 12 -39.35 -12.10 49.95
N ARG A 13 -38.81 -13.24 50.34
CA ARG A 13 -38.43 -14.36 49.48
C ARG A 13 -39.72 -15.03 48.99
N LYS A 14 -39.88 -15.25 47.69
CA LYS A 14 -40.74 -16.31 47.15
C LYS A 14 -39.95 -16.95 46.00
N MET A 15 -39.26 -18.04 46.33
CA MET A 15 -39.79 -19.40 46.35
C MET A 15 -39.92 -19.92 44.91
N TRP A 16 -38.91 -20.71 44.55
CA TRP A 16 -38.96 -21.93 43.74
C TRP A 16 -40.29 -22.29 43.06
N GLU A 17 -40.12 -22.80 41.82
CA GLU A 17 -41.10 -23.51 40.97
C GLU A 17 -42.12 -22.62 40.24
N ALA A 18 -42.50 -22.86 38.99
CA ALA A 18 -42.43 -24.07 38.20
C ALA A 18 -42.28 -23.73 36.69
N ARG A 19 -41.65 -24.65 35.96
CA ARG A 19 -41.76 -24.77 34.50
C ARG A 19 -43.23 -24.90 34.09
N GLN A 20 -43.71 -24.01 33.24
CA GLN A 20 -44.84 -24.25 32.33
C GLN A 20 -44.54 -23.42 31.06
N PHE A 21 -43.82 -23.98 30.09
CA PHE A 21 -44.33 -24.78 28.98
C PHE A 21 -45.43 -24.05 28.19
N SER A 22 -45.00 -23.57 27.02
CA SER A 22 -45.79 -23.44 25.79
C SER A 22 -46.89 -22.39 25.78
N ASP A 23 -46.75 -21.39 24.91
CA ASP A 23 -47.41 -21.46 23.60
C ASP A 23 -47.23 -20.19 22.78
N ARG A 24 -47.20 -20.39 21.46
CA ARG A 24 -47.53 -19.41 20.42
C ARG A 24 -46.50 -18.33 20.12
N VAL A 25 -45.44 -18.80 19.46
CA VAL A 25 -45.04 -18.22 18.17
C VAL A 25 -46.30 -18.05 17.31
N SER A 26 -46.73 -16.81 17.07
CA SER A 26 -47.71 -16.50 16.03
C SER A 26 -47.10 -15.48 15.08
N ARG A 27 -46.74 -16.01 13.92
CA ARG A 27 -46.19 -15.33 12.75
C ARG A 27 -47.20 -14.30 12.24
N ARG A 28 -46.90 -13.00 12.36
CA ARG A 28 -47.37 -11.99 11.40
C ARG A 28 -46.17 -11.11 11.05
N GLY A 29 -45.76 -11.24 9.81
CA GLY A 29 -44.46 -10.83 9.34
C GLY A 29 -44.30 -9.32 9.28
N LEU A 30 -43.10 -8.88 9.62
CA LEU A 30 -42.44 -7.80 8.91
C LEU A 30 -40.94 -8.06 9.05
N LEU A 31 -40.37 -8.34 7.88
CA LEU A 31 -38.95 -8.37 7.55
C LEU A 31 -38.12 -7.39 8.39
N CYS A 32 -37.38 -7.93 9.37
CA CYS A 32 -36.17 -7.27 9.86
C CYS A 32 -34.99 -8.03 9.25
N LEU A 33 -34.60 -7.58 8.06
CA LEU A 33 -33.37 -7.94 7.37
C LEU A 33 -32.21 -7.68 8.34
N ALA A 34 -31.65 -8.75 8.92
CA ALA A 34 -30.40 -8.67 9.65
C ALA A 34 -29.28 -8.39 8.64
N SER A 35 -28.87 -7.13 8.59
CA SER A 35 -27.83 -6.59 7.73
C SER A 35 -26.53 -7.37 7.90
N ALA A 36 -26.21 -8.24 6.94
CA ALA A 36 -24.88 -8.77 6.74
C ALA A 36 -23.99 -7.63 6.21
N ALA A 37 -23.36 -6.88 7.11
CA ALA A 37 -22.34 -5.91 6.76
C ALA A 37 -20.95 -6.46 7.13
N LEU A 38 -20.51 -7.49 6.41
CA LEU A 38 -19.08 -7.80 6.34
C LEU A 38 -18.49 -6.90 5.24
N VAL A 39 -18.08 -5.70 5.62
CA VAL A 39 -17.27 -4.83 4.75
C VAL A 39 -15.89 -5.49 4.63
N VAL A 40 -15.74 -6.37 3.65
CA VAL A 40 -14.42 -6.74 3.12
C VAL A 40 -13.99 -5.55 2.27
N ALA A 41 -13.35 -4.57 2.91
CA ALA A 41 -12.65 -3.52 2.19
C ALA A 41 -11.58 -4.18 1.29
N ALA A 42 -11.69 -3.92 0.00
CA ALA A 42 -10.79 -4.43 -1.02
C ALA A 42 -9.34 -4.02 -0.72
N ALA A 43 -8.45 -5.01 -0.62
CA ALA A 43 -7.03 -4.77 -0.83
C ALA A 43 -6.67 -5.37 -2.19
N PRO A 44 -6.49 -4.56 -3.26
CA PRO A 44 -5.70 -5.01 -4.38
C PRO A 44 -4.24 -5.01 -3.91
N ALA A 45 -3.80 -6.08 -3.24
CA ALA A 45 -2.39 -6.36 -3.06
C ALA A 45 -1.82 -6.90 -4.39
N PHE A 46 -1.90 -6.11 -5.46
CA PHE A 46 -1.11 -6.39 -6.63
C PHE A 46 0.31 -5.95 -6.30
N ALA A 47 1.22 -6.91 -6.16
CA ALA A 47 2.61 -6.68 -6.50
C ALA A 47 2.65 -6.26 -7.98
N GLN A 48 2.40 -4.98 -8.25
CA GLN A 48 2.50 -4.44 -9.60
C GLN A 48 3.98 -4.51 -9.94
N ALA A 49 4.33 -5.38 -10.89
CA ALA A 49 5.68 -5.43 -11.44
C ALA A 49 6.09 -4.01 -11.83
N LYS A 50 7.31 -3.58 -11.49
CA LYS A 50 7.73 -2.23 -11.85
C LYS A 50 7.75 -2.16 -13.39
N PRO A 51 7.31 -1.05 -13.99
CA PRO A 51 7.15 -0.96 -15.45
C PRO A 51 8.41 -1.35 -16.22
N LEU A 52 9.59 -1.08 -15.67
CA LEU A 52 10.88 -1.36 -16.30
C LEU A 52 11.42 -2.78 -16.05
N ASP A 53 10.78 -3.63 -15.25
CA ASP A 53 11.33 -4.95 -14.93
C ASP A 53 11.42 -5.85 -16.16
N ALA A 54 10.38 -5.87 -17.00
CA ALA A 54 10.37 -6.61 -18.26
C ALA A 54 11.45 -6.15 -19.26
N PRO A 55 11.56 -4.85 -19.63
CA PRO A 55 12.60 -4.42 -20.55
C PRO A 55 14.02 -4.51 -19.98
N ARG A 56 14.21 -4.43 -18.65
CA ARG A 56 15.50 -4.72 -18.03
C ARG A 56 15.88 -6.18 -18.16
N ALA A 57 14.94 -7.09 -17.87
CA ALA A 57 15.16 -8.53 -18.01
C ALA A 57 15.43 -8.92 -19.48
N ALA A 58 14.79 -8.25 -20.43
CA ALA A 58 15.04 -8.41 -21.86
C ALA A 58 16.35 -7.76 -22.35
N GLY A 59 17.09 -7.06 -21.49
CA GLY A 59 18.30 -6.33 -21.87
C GLY A 59 18.04 -5.15 -22.81
N GLN A 60 16.82 -4.63 -22.86
CA GLN A 60 16.42 -3.49 -23.69
C GLN A 60 16.54 -2.16 -22.92
N ALA A 61 16.52 -2.21 -21.59
CA ALA A 61 16.68 -1.05 -20.72
C ALA A 61 17.77 -1.29 -19.67
N GLY A 62 18.35 -0.19 -19.19
CA GLY A 62 19.26 -0.16 -18.06
C GLY A 62 19.08 1.08 -17.21
N GLU A 63 19.85 1.18 -16.13
CA GLU A 63 19.82 2.30 -15.19
C GLU A 63 21.12 3.10 -15.25
N ARG A 64 21.02 4.42 -15.29
CA ARG A 64 22.16 5.34 -15.28
C ARG A 64 22.60 5.66 -13.85
N TYR A 65 23.85 6.07 -13.72
CA TYR A 65 24.48 6.52 -12.48
C TYR A 65 23.73 7.64 -11.73
N ASP A 66 22.89 8.40 -12.43
CA ASP A 66 22.10 9.51 -11.89
C ASP A 66 20.65 9.14 -11.56
N GLY A 67 20.32 7.85 -11.62
CA GLY A 67 19.02 7.33 -11.20
C GLY A 67 17.96 7.36 -12.31
N TYR A 68 18.31 7.73 -13.54
CA TYR A 68 17.40 7.65 -14.69
C TYR A 68 17.54 6.33 -15.45
N ALA A 69 16.44 5.88 -16.07
CA ALA A 69 16.48 4.74 -16.98
C ALA A 69 16.97 5.17 -18.36
N VAL A 70 17.57 4.23 -19.09
CA VAL A 70 18.14 4.46 -20.43
C VAL A 70 17.92 3.25 -21.31
N ALA A 71 17.61 3.49 -22.58
CA ALA A 71 17.42 2.43 -23.56
C ALA A 71 18.77 1.88 -24.00
N ARG A 72 18.88 0.55 -24.14
CA ARG A 72 20.06 -0.09 -24.74
C ARG A 72 19.98 -0.04 -26.27
N PRO A 73 21.12 -0.19 -26.97
CA PRO A 73 21.13 -0.29 -28.42
C PRO A 73 20.17 -1.38 -28.92
N GLY A 74 19.32 -1.04 -29.89
CA GLY A 74 18.33 -1.96 -30.46
C GLY A 74 17.02 -2.10 -29.65
N ALA A 75 16.81 -1.30 -28.60
CA ALA A 75 15.54 -1.29 -27.89
C ALA A 75 14.38 -0.76 -28.77
N PRO A 76 13.23 -1.43 -28.78
CA PRO A 76 12.07 -0.98 -29.56
C PRO A 76 11.48 0.34 -29.02
N SER A 77 10.71 1.04 -29.86
CA SER A 77 10.22 2.39 -29.60
C SER A 77 9.25 2.48 -28.42
N ASP A 78 8.52 1.40 -28.15
CA ASP A 78 7.63 1.27 -26.98
C ASP A 78 8.42 1.29 -25.66
N VAL A 79 9.60 0.65 -25.62
CA VAL A 79 10.52 0.70 -24.48
C VAL A 79 11.06 2.10 -24.28
N GLN A 80 11.38 2.82 -25.35
CA GLN A 80 11.82 4.22 -25.26
C GLN A 80 10.73 5.11 -24.67
N ALA A 81 9.50 5.02 -25.17
CA ALA A 81 8.36 5.77 -24.65
C ALA A 81 8.06 5.44 -23.17
N LEU A 82 8.24 4.17 -22.78
CA LEU A 82 8.10 3.76 -21.39
C LEU A 82 9.18 4.37 -20.49
N ILE A 83 10.44 4.36 -20.95
CA ILE A 83 11.57 4.98 -20.25
C ILE A 83 11.35 6.48 -20.06
N GLU A 84 10.87 7.17 -21.09
CA GLU A 84 10.55 8.60 -21.02
C GLU A 84 9.50 8.90 -19.95
N ARG A 85 8.41 8.12 -19.91
CA ARG A 85 7.36 8.24 -18.87
C ARG A 85 7.94 8.05 -17.47
N VAL A 86 8.71 6.97 -17.25
CA VAL A 86 9.32 6.69 -15.94
C VAL A 86 10.33 7.78 -15.55
N ASN A 87 11.11 8.28 -16.50
CA ASN A 87 12.06 9.36 -16.24
C ASN A 87 11.36 10.69 -15.92
N ALA A 88 10.19 10.97 -16.51
CA ALA A 88 9.39 12.13 -16.16
C ALA A 88 8.88 12.04 -14.71
N GLU A 89 8.37 10.87 -14.30
CA GLU A 89 7.95 10.61 -12.91
C GLU A 89 9.11 10.74 -11.94
N ARG A 90 10.26 10.13 -12.24
CA ARG A 90 11.48 10.24 -11.43
C ARG A 90 11.96 11.68 -11.32
N ARG A 91 11.93 12.45 -12.41
CA ARG A 91 12.33 13.87 -12.39
C ARG A 91 11.43 14.72 -11.50
N ALA A 92 10.11 14.50 -11.55
CA ALA A 92 9.18 15.18 -10.66
C ALA A 92 9.47 14.83 -9.19
N LEU A 93 9.67 13.53 -8.90
CA LEU A 93 10.03 13.07 -7.56
C LEU A 93 11.36 13.66 -7.07
N TYR A 94 12.41 13.61 -7.88
CA TYR A 94 13.73 14.11 -7.48
C TYR A 94 13.71 15.60 -7.25
N THR A 95 12.98 16.36 -8.08
CA THR A 95 12.80 17.80 -7.92
C THR A 95 12.04 18.12 -6.63
N GLN A 96 11.01 17.34 -6.30
CA GLN A 96 10.28 17.50 -5.04
C GLN A 96 11.20 17.25 -3.84
N ARG A 97 11.90 16.11 -3.81
CA ARG A 97 12.81 15.75 -2.72
C ARG A 97 13.98 16.73 -2.56
N ALA A 98 14.49 17.24 -3.68
CA ALA A 98 15.52 18.25 -3.71
C ALA A 98 15.08 19.53 -2.99
N LYS A 99 13.85 19.99 -3.27
CA LYS A 99 13.26 21.15 -2.59
C LYS A 99 13.04 20.91 -1.10
N GLU A 100 12.55 19.74 -0.73
CA GLU A 100 12.32 19.36 0.67
C GLU A 100 13.62 19.32 1.50
N GLN A 101 14.72 18.89 0.89
CA GLN A 101 16.01 18.70 1.57
C GLN A 101 16.99 19.88 1.37
N GLY A 102 16.67 20.84 0.49
CA GLY A 102 17.56 21.96 0.17
C GLY A 102 18.83 21.54 -0.57
N VAL A 103 18.78 20.46 -1.37
CA VAL A 103 19.92 19.92 -2.13
C VAL A 103 19.61 19.87 -3.63
N PRO A 104 20.62 19.78 -4.52
CA PRO A 104 20.38 19.63 -5.96
C PRO A 104 19.64 18.34 -6.31
N ALA A 105 18.77 18.37 -7.33
CA ALA A 105 18.04 17.18 -7.81
C ALA A 105 18.98 16.07 -8.29
N ASP A 106 20.13 16.42 -8.85
CA ASP A 106 21.14 15.45 -9.29
C ASP A 106 21.72 14.66 -8.11
N ALA A 107 21.89 15.29 -6.94
CA ALA A 107 22.35 14.61 -5.73
C ALA A 107 21.31 13.59 -5.26
N ILE A 108 20.03 13.96 -5.31
CA ILE A 108 18.91 13.03 -5.05
C ILE A 108 18.94 11.86 -6.05
N GLY A 109 19.12 12.16 -7.34
CA GLY A 109 19.21 11.16 -8.40
C GLY A 109 20.28 10.10 -8.12
N LYS A 110 21.49 10.51 -7.73
CA LYS A 110 22.58 9.58 -7.36
C LYS A 110 22.24 8.70 -6.15
N ILE A 111 21.55 9.24 -5.14
CA ILE A 111 21.08 8.45 -4.00
C ILE A 111 20.08 7.39 -4.48
N TYR A 112 19.10 7.79 -5.30
CA TYR A 112 18.15 6.85 -5.87
C TYR A 112 18.83 5.83 -6.81
N ALA A 113 19.87 6.21 -7.54
CA ALA A 113 20.64 5.29 -8.38
C ALA A 113 21.21 4.13 -7.56
N ALA A 114 21.80 4.43 -6.39
CA ALA A 114 22.32 3.41 -5.48
C ALA A 114 21.21 2.49 -4.96
N GLU A 115 20.05 3.04 -4.60
CA GLU A 115 18.90 2.25 -4.13
C GLU A 115 18.26 1.41 -5.25
N ILE A 116 18.14 1.97 -6.45
CA ILE A 116 17.69 1.26 -7.63
C ILE A 116 18.65 0.11 -7.92
N ALA A 117 19.96 0.36 -7.95
CA ALA A 117 20.98 -0.64 -8.18
C ALA A 117 20.91 -1.79 -7.17
N LYS A 118 20.51 -1.54 -5.91
CA LYS A 118 20.26 -2.62 -4.92
C LYS A 118 18.99 -3.41 -5.21
N SER A 119 17.92 -2.75 -5.66
CA SER A 119 16.59 -3.36 -5.85
C SER A 119 16.34 -4.01 -7.21
N VAL A 120 17.10 -3.67 -8.25
CA VAL A 120 16.91 -4.26 -9.59
C VAL A 120 17.33 -5.74 -9.63
N PRO A 121 16.66 -6.56 -10.47
CA PRO A 121 17.01 -7.97 -10.63
C PRO A 121 18.42 -8.15 -11.19
N LYS A 122 19.02 -9.31 -10.91
CA LYS A 122 20.27 -9.73 -11.54
C LYS A 122 20.12 -9.75 -13.05
N GLY A 123 21.18 -9.44 -13.77
CA GLY A 123 21.18 -9.29 -15.22
C GLY A 123 20.78 -7.90 -15.72
N THR A 124 20.37 -6.98 -14.82
CA THR A 124 20.08 -5.59 -15.19
C THR A 124 21.36 -4.86 -15.59
N TRP A 125 21.30 -4.11 -16.68
CA TRP A 125 22.39 -3.27 -17.15
C TRP A 125 22.43 -1.93 -16.42
N LEU A 126 23.62 -1.52 -15.99
CA LEU A 126 23.89 -0.27 -15.30
C LEU A 126 24.93 0.53 -16.09
N LEU A 127 24.64 1.81 -16.37
CA LEU A 127 25.53 2.74 -17.06
C LEU A 127 26.26 3.61 -16.02
N GLY A 128 27.57 3.43 -15.93
CA GLY A 128 28.45 4.21 -15.05
C GLY A 128 28.62 5.67 -15.48
N GLU A 129 29.21 6.48 -14.60
CA GLU A 129 29.59 7.88 -14.89
C GLU A 129 30.64 7.98 -16.00
N ASP A 130 31.46 6.94 -16.15
CA ASP A 130 32.45 6.76 -17.22
C ASP A 130 31.83 6.35 -18.57
N GLY A 131 30.50 6.19 -18.62
CA GLY A 131 29.80 5.72 -19.81
C GLY A 131 29.96 4.23 -20.07
N GLN A 132 30.54 3.47 -19.15
CA GLN A 132 30.70 2.02 -19.29
C GLN A 132 29.45 1.30 -18.80
N TRP A 133 29.07 0.27 -19.55
CA TRP A 133 27.98 -0.62 -19.17
C TRP A 133 28.51 -1.76 -18.31
N THR A 134 27.83 -2.01 -17.19
CA THR A 134 28.06 -3.15 -16.31
C THR A 134 26.76 -3.91 -16.11
N GLN A 135 26.86 -5.20 -15.78
CA GLN A 135 25.69 -6.03 -15.52
C GLN A 135 25.72 -6.48 -14.05
N LYS A 136 24.59 -6.36 -13.36
CA LYS A 136 24.44 -6.73 -11.94
C LYS A 136 24.29 -8.23 -11.72
#